data_AF-A0A3E2W3G4-F1
#
_entry.id   AF-A0A3E2W3G4-F1
#
_cell.length_a   1.000
_cell.length_b   1.000
_cell.length_c   1.000
_cell.angle_alpha   90.00
_cell.angle_beta   90.00
_cell.angle_gamma   90.00
#
_symmetry.space_group_name_H-M   'P 1'
#
loop_
_entity.id
_entity.type
_entity.pdbx_description
1 polymer ?
#
loop_
_entity_poly.entity_id
_entity_poly.type
_entity_poly.pdbx_seq_one_letter_code
_entity_poly.pdbx_strand_id
1 'polypeptide(L)'
;MLKREFKQHMRRLSRFLLAITLAYFMVSAFIMQSISSNIRLLYSSTTWIELLPLSYNLFYGVTVCFFVLIFFYYILRTLFDYRQGKTRWMLLASTQKPRIVADALLLAILLLIFYLISLTILYFGFQYHLQQLENQQLFLPEKYQSFTMMLSMQRAFPFLYPTSVTSALFLISFYISVVTGGISVIYACRAEIPRMSRWLYPTYLLLLYLSCTAWNASIIRLLIPLLYSVLFIIQIKNCCDYKQPGGYKC
;
A
#
# COMPACT_ATOMS: atom_id res chain seq x y z
N MET A 1 -13.03 -3.34 -26.98
CA MET A 1 -12.28 -2.07 -26.76
C MET A 1 -11.49 -2.12 -25.46
N LEU A 2 -12.14 -2.34 -24.30
CA LEU A 2 -11.52 -2.44 -22.96
C LEU A 2 -10.27 -3.36 -22.86
N LYS A 3 -10.30 -4.55 -23.48
CA LYS A 3 -9.19 -5.52 -23.45
C LYS A 3 -7.90 -5.00 -24.10
N ARG A 4 -8.00 -4.24 -25.21
CA ARG A 4 -6.82 -3.67 -25.89
C ARG A 4 -6.24 -2.50 -25.11
N GLU A 5 -7.10 -1.70 -24.48
CA GLU A 5 -6.72 -0.54 -23.67
C GLU A 5 -6.05 -0.97 -22.36
N PHE A 6 -6.63 -1.95 -21.66
CA PHE A 6 -6.01 -2.56 -20.47
C PHE A 6 -4.63 -3.14 -20.80
N LYS A 7 -4.49 -3.85 -21.92
CA LYS A 7 -3.19 -4.39 -22.39
C LYS A 7 -2.16 -3.28 -22.63
N GLN A 8 -2.59 -2.13 -23.15
CA GLN A 8 -1.69 -1.01 -23.42
C GLN A 8 -1.31 -0.26 -22.14
N HIS A 9 -2.23 -0.09 -21.19
CA HIS A 9 -1.91 0.45 -19.86
C HIS A 9 -0.95 -0.45 -19.09
N MET A 10 -1.22 -1.76 -19.05
CA MET A 10 -0.35 -2.75 -18.41
C MET A 10 1.07 -2.77 -19.02
N ARG A 11 1.19 -2.71 -20.35
CA ARG A 11 2.51 -2.65 -21.02
C ARG A 11 3.33 -1.41 -20.68
N ARG A 12 2.67 -0.28 -20.39
CA ARG A 12 3.36 0.97 -20.03
C ARG A 12 3.72 0.99 -18.53
N LEU A 13 2.86 0.44 -17.68
CA LEU A 13 3.16 0.27 -16.26
C LEU A 13 4.23 -0.79 -16.00
N SER A 14 4.30 -1.84 -16.82
CA SER A 14 5.13 -3.02 -16.55
C SER A 14 6.61 -2.73 -16.40
N ARG A 15 7.18 -1.80 -17.18
CA ARG A 15 8.62 -1.50 -17.09
C ARG A 15 8.98 -0.85 -15.76
N PHE A 16 8.17 0.09 -15.31
CA PHE A 16 8.38 0.78 -14.04
C PHE A 16 8.04 -0.11 -12.85
N LEU A 17 6.94 -0.88 -12.93
CA LEU A 17 6.62 -1.89 -11.93
C LEU A 17 7.75 -2.90 -11.78
N LEU A 18 8.30 -3.40 -12.89
CA LEU A 18 9.41 -4.33 -12.86
C LEU A 18 10.65 -3.71 -12.22
N ALA A 19 11.00 -2.47 -12.55
CA ALA A 19 12.12 -1.76 -11.93
C ALA A 19 11.92 -1.57 -10.41
N ILE A 20 10.71 -1.16 -9.98
CA ILE A 20 10.37 -1.02 -8.56
C ILE A 20 10.43 -2.37 -7.85
N THR A 21 9.83 -3.41 -8.41
CA THR A 21 9.82 -4.73 -7.80
C THR A 21 11.24 -5.28 -7.68
N LEU A 22 12.08 -5.10 -8.69
CA LEU A 22 13.50 -5.47 -8.62
C LEU A 22 14.26 -4.69 -7.55
N ALA A 23 14.05 -3.37 -7.47
CA ALA A 23 14.65 -2.55 -6.42
C ALA A 23 14.18 -3.02 -5.03
N TYR A 24 12.90 -3.36 -4.88
CA TYR A 24 12.36 -3.90 -3.64
C TYR A 24 13.01 -5.24 -3.27
N PHE A 25 13.18 -6.16 -4.23
CA PHE A 25 13.90 -7.41 -4.02
C PHE A 25 15.36 -7.19 -3.59
N MET A 26 16.08 -6.28 -4.26
CA MET A 26 17.48 -5.98 -3.94
C MET A 26 17.64 -5.40 -2.54
N VAL A 27 16.82 -4.42 -2.16
CA VAL A 27 16.87 -3.81 -0.82
C VAL A 27 16.46 -4.82 0.24
N SER A 28 15.43 -5.64 -0.03
CA SER A 28 15.00 -6.70 0.87
C SER A 28 16.09 -7.75 1.09
N ALA A 29 16.74 -8.19 0.02
CA ALA A 29 17.86 -9.14 0.09
C ALA A 29 19.05 -8.54 0.84
N PHE A 30 19.36 -7.26 0.64
CA PHE A 30 20.41 -6.57 1.39
C PHE A 30 20.12 -6.51 2.89
N ILE A 31 18.89 -6.17 3.28
CA ILE A 31 18.46 -6.17 4.70
C ILE A 31 18.62 -7.57 5.28
N MET A 32 18.14 -8.59 4.56
CA MET A 32 18.21 -9.98 5.01
C MET A 32 19.65 -10.48 5.16
N GLN A 33 20.52 -10.12 4.23
CA GLN A 33 21.95 -10.41 4.33
C GLN A 33 22.60 -9.71 5.53
N SER A 34 22.22 -8.45 5.79
CA SER A 34 22.73 -7.68 6.93
C SER A 34 22.31 -8.29 8.29
N ILE A 35 21.07 -8.77 8.39
CA ILE A 35 20.59 -9.48 9.59
C ILE A 35 21.39 -10.76 9.81
N SER A 36 21.52 -11.58 8.76
CA SER A 36 22.30 -12.81 8.77
C SER A 36 23.76 -12.58 9.17
N SER A 37 24.42 -11.55 8.64
CA SER A 37 25.81 -11.24 9.02
C SER A 37 25.92 -10.80 10.48
N ASN A 38 24.93 -10.06 10.99
CA ASN A 38 24.93 -9.60 12.38
C ASN A 38 24.71 -10.75 13.36
N ILE A 39 23.80 -11.69 13.06
CA ILE A 39 23.61 -12.91 13.86
C ILE A 39 24.92 -13.70 13.94
N ARG A 40 25.62 -13.86 12.80
CA ARG A 40 26.91 -14.56 12.75
C ARG A 40 28.02 -13.85 13.55
N LEU A 41 27.98 -12.52 13.65
CA LEU A 41 28.96 -11.70 14.39
C LEU A 41 28.67 -11.61 15.91
N LEU A 42 27.41 -11.76 16.32
CA LEU A 42 26.95 -11.56 17.71
C LEU A 42 27.05 -12.83 18.59
N TYR A 43 27.88 -13.79 18.18
CA TYR A 43 28.18 -15.06 18.85
C TYR A 43 28.48 -14.95 20.36
N SER A 44 28.86 -13.78 20.87
CA SER A 44 29.27 -13.57 22.27
C SER A 44 28.25 -12.90 23.18
N SER A 45 27.07 -12.48 22.71
CA SER A 45 26.08 -11.83 23.60
C SER A 45 24.62 -12.04 23.22
N THR A 46 23.73 -12.02 24.21
CA THR A 46 22.26 -12.10 24.06
C THR A 46 21.64 -10.92 23.30
N THR A 47 22.44 -9.93 22.88
CA THR A 47 21.97 -8.70 22.22
C THR A 47 21.37 -8.93 20.83
N TRP A 48 21.64 -10.08 20.18
CA TRP A 48 21.01 -10.42 18.89
C TRP A 48 19.47 -10.50 18.99
N ILE A 49 18.95 -10.88 20.15
CA ILE A 49 17.51 -10.95 20.44
C ILE A 49 16.88 -9.54 20.39
N GLU A 50 17.61 -8.51 20.83
CA GLU A 50 17.15 -7.12 20.84
C GLU A 50 17.25 -6.46 19.45
N LEU A 51 18.16 -6.92 18.60
CA LEU A 51 18.37 -6.42 17.25
C LEU A 51 17.33 -6.96 16.24
N LEU A 52 16.82 -8.18 16.45
CA LEU A 52 15.85 -8.80 15.53
C LEU A 52 14.61 -7.92 15.28
N PRO A 53 13.91 -7.40 16.31
CA PRO A 53 12.75 -6.54 16.12
C PRO A 53 13.07 -5.27 15.30
N LEU A 54 14.24 -4.67 15.50
CA LEU A 54 14.68 -3.48 14.77
C LEU A 54 14.85 -3.78 13.28
N SER A 55 15.49 -4.90 12.95
CA SER A 55 15.73 -5.26 11.56
C SER A 55 14.46 -5.63 10.80
N TYR A 56 13.54 -6.32 11.46
CA TYR A 56 12.22 -6.55 10.89
C TYR A 56 11.47 -5.22 10.71
N ASN A 57 11.46 -4.31 11.71
CA ASN A 57 10.86 -2.97 11.56
C ASN A 57 11.43 -2.19 10.36
N LEU A 58 12.72 -2.31 10.06
CA LEU A 58 13.34 -1.73 8.86
C LEU A 58 12.74 -2.32 7.58
N PHE A 59 12.52 -3.64 7.53
CA PHE A 59 11.85 -4.30 6.42
C PHE A 59 10.45 -3.69 6.18
N TYR A 60 9.66 -3.49 7.24
CA TYR A 60 8.36 -2.81 7.14
C TYR A 60 8.48 -1.39 6.60
N GLY A 61 9.44 -0.61 7.11
CA GLY A 61 9.66 0.76 6.66
C GLY A 61 9.95 0.82 5.15
N VAL A 62 10.75 -0.13 4.65
CA VAL A 62 11.03 -0.27 3.23
C VAL A 62 9.77 -0.66 2.45
N THR A 63 9.00 -1.65 2.90
CA THR A 63 7.72 -2.03 2.27
C THR A 63 6.77 -0.84 2.14
N VAL A 64 6.60 -0.06 3.22
CA VAL A 64 5.75 1.15 3.22
C VAL A 64 6.27 2.19 2.23
N CYS A 65 7.59 2.43 2.21
CA CYS A 65 8.20 3.37 1.28
C CYS A 65 7.92 3.00 -0.18
N PHE A 66 8.10 1.74 -0.55
CA PHE A 66 7.80 1.26 -1.89
C PHE A 66 6.30 1.34 -2.24
N PHE A 67 5.42 1.06 -1.28
CA PHE A 67 3.97 1.22 -1.46
C PHE A 67 3.62 2.68 -1.77
N VAL A 68 4.18 3.63 -1.02
CA VAL A 68 4.00 5.08 -1.24
C VAL A 68 4.53 5.49 -2.61
N LEU A 69 5.70 5.00 -3.03
CA LEU A 69 6.29 5.30 -4.35
C LEU A 69 5.41 4.78 -5.50
N ILE A 70 4.91 3.55 -5.42
CA ILE A 70 4.00 2.98 -6.43
C ILE A 70 2.72 3.82 -6.50
N PHE A 71 2.15 4.17 -5.35
CA PHE A 71 0.94 4.99 -5.28
C PHE A 71 1.14 6.35 -5.94
N PHE A 72 2.16 7.12 -5.53
CA PHE A 72 2.45 8.44 -6.12
C PHE A 72 2.75 8.35 -7.60
N TYR A 73 3.54 7.36 -8.03
CA TYR A 73 3.81 7.14 -9.44
C TYR A 73 2.53 6.88 -10.23
N TYR A 74 1.65 6.01 -9.73
CA TYR A 74 0.39 5.70 -10.39
C TYR A 74 -0.48 6.95 -10.55
N ILE A 75 -0.62 7.76 -9.50
CA ILE A 75 -1.38 9.02 -9.55
C ILE A 75 -0.77 10.00 -10.55
N LEU A 76 0.52 10.32 -10.43
CA LEU A 76 1.22 11.26 -11.31
C LEU A 76 1.17 10.83 -12.77
N ARG A 77 1.37 9.52 -13.02
CA ARG A 77 1.33 8.95 -14.35
C ARG A 77 -0.05 9.09 -14.97
N THR A 78 -1.08 8.72 -14.22
CA THR A 78 -2.46 8.81 -14.71
C THR A 78 -2.79 10.28 -15.02
N LEU A 79 -2.43 11.22 -14.14
CA LEU A 79 -2.59 12.67 -14.37
C LEU A 79 -1.86 13.18 -15.61
N PHE A 80 -0.65 12.68 -15.89
CA PHE A 80 0.10 13.05 -17.08
C PHE A 80 -0.54 12.50 -18.37
N ASP A 81 -0.96 11.24 -18.35
CA ASP A 81 -1.67 10.62 -19.47
C ASP A 81 -3.02 11.35 -19.73
N TYR A 82 -3.68 11.87 -18.68
CA TYR A 82 -4.82 12.79 -18.76
C TYR A 82 -4.48 14.11 -19.46
N ARG A 83 -3.45 14.84 -19.00
CA ARG A 83 -3.07 16.15 -19.56
C ARG A 83 -2.65 16.08 -21.02
N GLN A 84 -2.02 14.98 -21.43
CA GLN A 84 -1.56 14.79 -22.82
C GLN A 84 -2.66 14.36 -23.79
N GLY A 85 -3.92 14.20 -23.35
CA GLY A 85 -5.01 13.73 -24.20
C GLY A 85 -4.80 12.31 -24.75
N LYS A 86 -3.77 11.59 -24.26
CA LYS A 86 -3.52 10.16 -24.55
C LYS A 86 -4.63 9.28 -23.98
N THR A 87 -5.46 9.87 -23.12
CA THR A 87 -6.72 9.34 -22.62
C THR A 87 -7.94 10.07 -23.18
N ARG A 88 -7.93 10.44 -24.48
CA ARG A 88 -9.09 11.01 -25.21
C ARG A 88 -10.40 10.26 -24.96
N TRP A 89 -10.30 8.96 -24.71
CA TRP A 89 -11.40 8.11 -24.31
C TRP A 89 -11.99 8.53 -22.96
N MET A 90 -11.20 8.74 -21.89
CA MET A 90 -11.64 9.20 -20.55
C MET A 90 -12.44 10.52 -20.55
N LEU A 91 -12.45 11.28 -21.66
CA LEU A 91 -13.22 12.51 -21.84
C LEU A 91 -14.69 12.29 -22.26
N LEU A 92 -15.07 11.10 -22.74
CA LEU A 92 -16.45 10.80 -23.14
C LEU A 92 -17.36 10.51 -21.93
N ALA A 93 -18.48 11.22 -21.81
CA ALA A 93 -19.41 11.19 -20.67
C ALA A 93 -20.07 9.82 -20.46
N SER A 94 -20.49 9.14 -21.52
CA SER A 94 -21.16 7.83 -21.48
C SER A 94 -20.28 6.66 -21.02
N THR A 95 -18.98 6.91 -20.77
CA THR A 95 -17.97 5.89 -20.48
C THR A 95 -17.15 6.18 -19.22
N GLN A 96 -17.54 7.15 -18.39
CA GLN A 96 -16.78 7.52 -17.17
C GLN A 96 -16.88 6.47 -16.03
N LYS A 97 -18.09 5.99 -15.72
CA LYS A 97 -18.32 5.00 -14.65
C LYS A 97 -17.52 3.70 -14.80
N PRO A 98 -17.50 3.00 -15.96
CA PRO A 98 -16.73 1.77 -16.12
C PRO A 98 -15.20 1.99 -16.04
N ARG A 99 -14.72 3.21 -16.22
CA ARG A 99 -13.29 3.55 -16.17
C ARG A 99 -12.79 3.88 -14.78
N ILE A 100 -13.61 4.56 -13.98
CA ILE A 100 -13.35 4.72 -12.54
C ILE A 100 -13.16 3.34 -11.91
N VAL A 101 -14.05 2.39 -12.26
CA VAL A 101 -13.97 1.01 -11.79
C VAL A 101 -12.72 0.30 -12.30
N ALA A 102 -12.33 0.51 -13.57
CA ALA A 102 -11.12 -0.09 -14.12
C ALA A 102 -9.83 0.43 -13.47
N ASP A 103 -9.73 1.74 -13.22
CA ASP A 103 -8.60 2.37 -12.52
C ASP A 103 -8.54 1.91 -11.06
N ALA A 104 -9.70 1.84 -10.38
CA ALA A 104 -9.82 1.28 -9.04
C ALA A 104 -9.32 -0.16 -8.96
N LEU A 105 -9.78 -0.99 -9.90
CA LEU A 105 -9.47 -2.41 -9.95
C LEU A 105 -8.00 -2.63 -10.27
N LEU A 106 -7.42 -1.85 -11.18
CA LEU A 106 -6.01 -1.95 -11.51
C LEU A 106 -5.13 -1.51 -10.32
N LEU A 107 -5.47 -0.40 -9.65
CA LEU A 107 -4.77 0.01 -8.43
C LEU A 107 -4.89 -1.06 -7.34
N ALA A 108 -6.09 -1.59 -7.10
CA ALA A 108 -6.32 -2.66 -6.12
C ALA A 108 -5.49 -3.92 -6.42
N ILE A 109 -5.45 -4.37 -7.68
CA ILE A 109 -4.64 -5.52 -8.10
C ILE A 109 -3.15 -5.27 -7.87
N LEU A 110 -2.66 -4.07 -8.19
CA LEU A 110 -1.25 -3.74 -7.98
C LEU A 110 -0.87 -3.76 -6.50
N LEU A 111 -1.72 -3.17 -5.64
CA LEU A 111 -1.49 -3.18 -4.20
C LEU A 111 -1.54 -4.61 -3.64
N LEU A 112 -2.46 -5.45 -4.12
CA LEU A 112 -2.57 -6.86 -3.72
C LEU A 112 -1.32 -7.67 -4.14
N ILE A 113 -0.87 -7.52 -5.38
CA ILE A 113 0.34 -8.21 -5.86
C ILE A 113 1.55 -7.80 -5.02
N PHE A 114 1.72 -6.50 -4.79
CA PHE A 114 2.84 -5.99 -3.99
C PHE A 114 2.80 -6.51 -2.54
N TYR A 115 1.61 -6.52 -1.94
CA TYR A 115 1.37 -7.10 -0.62
C TYR A 115 1.79 -8.58 -0.56
N LEU A 116 1.36 -9.39 -1.53
CA LEU A 116 1.69 -10.82 -1.58
C LEU A 116 3.20 -11.06 -1.73
N ILE A 117 3.85 -10.29 -2.61
CA ILE A 117 5.31 -10.35 -2.78
C ILE A 117 6.00 -9.98 -1.46
N SER A 118 5.55 -8.91 -0.82
CA SER A 118 6.11 -8.44 0.45
C SER A 118 5.99 -9.47 1.57
N LEU A 119 4.81 -10.07 1.74
CA LEU A 119 4.56 -11.13 2.71
C LEU A 119 5.45 -12.35 2.45
N THR A 120 5.58 -12.73 1.17
CA THR A 120 6.38 -13.88 0.76
C THR A 120 7.86 -13.67 1.08
N ILE A 121 8.41 -12.50 0.76
CA ILE A 121 9.82 -12.17 1.07
C ILE A 121 10.03 -12.14 2.58
N LEU A 122 9.12 -11.56 3.35
CA LEU A 122 9.22 -11.51 4.81
C LEU A 122 9.18 -12.91 5.43
N TYR A 123 8.31 -13.79 4.91
CA TYR A 123 8.21 -15.18 5.35
C TYR A 123 9.48 -15.97 5.05
N PHE A 124 10.01 -15.88 3.82
CA PHE A 124 11.30 -16.51 3.48
C PHE A 124 12.44 -15.89 4.30
N GLY A 125 12.39 -14.59 4.54
CA GLY A 125 13.12 -13.82 5.56
C GLY A 125 13.26 -14.57 6.86
N PHE A 126 12.10 -14.79 7.48
CA PHE A 126 12.00 -15.44 8.76
C PHE A 126 12.49 -16.89 8.74
N GLN A 127 12.10 -17.68 7.74
CA GLN A 127 12.51 -19.08 7.63
C GLN A 127 14.03 -19.23 7.49
N TYR A 128 14.67 -18.38 6.69
CA TYR A 128 16.12 -18.38 6.54
C TYR A 128 16.83 -18.07 7.86
N HIS A 129 16.35 -17.08 8.60
CA HIS A 129 16.92 -16.75 9.91
C HIS A 129 16.72 -17.88 10.94
N LEU A 130 15.54 -18.51 10.96
CA LEU A 130 15.31 -19.69 11.81
C LEU A 130 16.31 -20.80 11.53
N GLN A 131 16.48 -21.14 10.25
CA GLN A 131 17.43 -22.18 9.85
C GLN A 131 18.87 -21.84 10.26
N GLN A 132 19.27 -20.58 10.18
CA GLN A 132 20.59 -20.15 10.64
C GLN A 132 20.77 -20.30 12.16
N LEU A 133 19.74 -19.95 12.94
CA LEU A 133 19.78 -20.06 14.39
C LEU A 133 19.79 -21.53 14.85
N GLU A 134 19.00 -22.40 14.20
CA GLU A 134 18.98 -23.85 14.45
C GLU A 134 20.34 -24.50 14.12
N ASN A 135 20.92 -24.18 12.96
CA ASN A 135 22.24 -24.67 12.56
C ASN A 135 23.36 -24.26 13.54
N GLN A 136 23.15 -23.16 14.27
CA GLN A 136 24.10 -22.64 15.25
C GLN A 136 23.80 -23.08 16.69
N GLN A 137 22.80 -23.94 16.91
CA GLN A 137 22.37 -24.43 18.23
C GLN A 137 22.06 -23.30 19.24
N LEU A 138 21.64 -22.13 18.75
CA LEU A 138 21.31 -21.01 19.62
C LEU A 138 19.92 -21.22 20.24
N PHE A 139 19.79 -20.88 21.53
CA PHE A 139 18.49 -20.90 22.20
C PHE A 139 17.54 -19.93 21.50
N LEU A 140 16.46 -20.46 20.94
CA LEU A 140 15.44 -19.67 20.27
C LEU A 140 14.36 -19.29 21.29
N PRO A 141 14.18 -18.00 21.63
CA PRO A 141 13.08 -17.60 22.50
C PRO A 141 11.74 -17.98 21.86
N GLU A 142 10.77 -18.43 22.66
CA GLU A 142 9.43 -18.84 22.19
C GLU A 142 8.77 -17.80 21.27
N LYS A 143 9.06 -16.53 21.53
CA LYS A 143 8.62 -15.35 20.79
C LYS A 143 9.02 -15.34 19.30
N TYR A 144 10.04 -16.11 18.92
CA TYR A 144 10.55 -16.22 17.55
C TYR A 144 10.32 -17.61 16.94
N GLN A 145 9.66 -18.54 17.62
CA GLN A 145 9.41 -19.89 17.10
C GLN A 145 8.38 -19.92 15.98
N SER A 146 7.48 -18.94 15.93
CA SER A 146 6.47 -18.86 14.88
C SER A 146 6.43 -17.49 14.21
N PHE A 147 6.22 -17.52 12.89
CA PHE A 147 6.11 -16.31 12.09
C PHE A 147 4.99 -15.39 12.60
N THR A 148 3.86 -15.98 13.01
CA THR A 148 2.69 -15.27 13.55
C THR A 148 3.00 -14.57 14.88
N MET A 149 3.75 -15.21 15.78
CA MET A 149 4.18 -14.56 17.03
C MET A 149 5.22 -13.46 16.77
N MET A 150 6.17 -13.67 15.86
CA MET A 150 7.13 -12.63 15.50
C MET A 150 6.42 -11.40 14.90
N LEU A 151 5.48 -11.62 13.98
CA LEU A 151 4.64 -10.56 13.43
C LEU A 151 3.84 -9.85 14.54
N SER A 152 3.42 -10.55 15.59
CA SER A 152 2.61 -9.96 16.66
C SER A 152 3.31 -9.03 17.62
N MET A 153 4.63 -9.07 17.63
CA MET A 153 5.43 -8.13 18.43
C MET A 153 5.75 -6.83 17.68
N GLN A 154 5.52 -6.80 16.36
CA GLN A 154 5.80 -5.65 15.52
C GLN A 154 4.70 -4.61 15.69
N ARG A 155 5.03 -3.37 16.10
CA ARG A 155 4.04 -2.27 16.25
C ARG A 155 3.32 -1.90 14.95
N ALA A 156 3.87 -2.30 13.79
CA ALA A 156 3.23 -2.16 12.48
C ALA A 156 2.06 -3.16 12.24
N PHE A 157 1.72 -3.94 13.27
CA PHE A 157 0.76 -5.05 13.38
C PHE A 157 -0.47 -5.05 12.46
N PRO A 158 -1.16 -3.92 12.18
CA PRO A 158 -2.39 -3.97 11.39
C PRO A 158 -2.21 -3.67 9.89
N PHE A 159 -1.14 -2.96 9.50
CA PHE A 159 -1.09 -2.29 8.20
C PHE A 159 -0.70 -3.18 7.02
N LEU A 160 0.12 -4.18 7.27
CA LEU A 160 0.77 -4.94 6.21
C LEU A 160 0.66 -6.44 6.39
N TYR A 161 0.49 -6.98 7.60
CA TYR A 161 0.37 -8.42 7.81
C TYR A 161 -0.65 -8.72 8.91
N PRO A 162 -1.93 -8.95 8.56
CA PRO A 162 -2.96 -9.23 9.54
C PRO A 162 -2.78 -10.64 10.12
N THR A 163 -2.84 -10.75 11.44
CA THR A 163 -2.75 -12.01 12.20
C THR A 163 -4.07 -12.36 12.90
N SER A 164 -5.05 -11.46 12.84
CA SER A 164 -6.37 -11.59 13.46
C SER A 164 -7.46 -11.01 12.55
N VAL A 165 -8.72 -11.42 12.78
CA VAL A 165 -9.87 -10.93 12.00
C VAL A 165 -9.99 -9.41 12.02
N THR A 166 -9.74 -8.78 13.17
CA THR A 166 -9.80 -7.31 13.31
C THR A 166 -8.71 -6.61 12.51
N SER A 167 -7.48 -7.15 12.50
CA SER A 167 -6.40 -6.62 11.65
C SER A 167 -6.67 -6.83 10.15
N ALA A 168 -7.33 -7.93 9.76
CA ALA A 168 -7.73 -8.16 8.38
C ALA A 168 -8.81 -7.17 7.92
N LEU A 169 -9.82 -6.91 8.76
CA LEU A 169 -10.84 -5.91 8.48
C LEU A 169 -10.26 -4.50 8.38
N PHE A 170 -9.29 -4.17 9.25
CA PHE A 170 -8.55 -2.91 9.15
C PHE A 170 -7.80 -2.82 7.80
N LEU A 171 -7.05 -3.86 7.43
CA LEU A 171 -6.33 -3.90 6.15
C LEU A 171 -7.28 -3.66 4.97
N ILE A 172 -8.41 -4.37 4.94
CA ILE A 172 -9.43 -4.19 3.89
C ILE A 172 -9.94 -2.74 3.88
N SER A 173 -10.29 -2.19 5.05
CA SER A 173 -10.79 -0.81 5.14
C SER A 173 -9.76 0.22 4.66
N PHE A 174 -8.48 0.01 4.99
CA PHE A 174 -7.37 0.85 4.56
C PHE A 174 -7.12 0.73 3.05
N TYR A 175 -7.21 -0.46 2.47
CA TYR A 175 -7.05 -0.64 1.03
C TYR A 175 -8.20 0.04 0.27
N ILE A 176 -9.43 -0.10 0.75
CA ILE A 176 -10.59 0.58 0.17
C ILE A 176 -10.41 2.10 0.23
N SER A 177 -9.96 2.66 1.36
CA SER A 177 -9.75 4.10 1.50
C SER A 177 -8.59 4.62 0.65
N VAL A 178 -7.50 3.86 0.47
CA VAL A 178 -6.39 4.21 -0.42
C VAL A 178 -6.84 4.18 -1.88
N VAL A 179 -7.59 3.16 -2.31
CA VAL A 179 -8.09 3.05 -3.67
C VAL A 179 -9.08 4.18 -3.98
N THR A 180 -10.09 4.37 -3.12
CA THR A 180 -11.08 5.45 -3.29
C THR A 180 -10.43 6.82 -3.21
N GLY A 181 -9.50 7.03 -2.29
CA GLY A 181 -8.71 8.25 -2.15
C GLY A 181 -7.85 8.56 -3.37
N GLY A 182 -7.15 7.55 -3.92
CA GLY A 182 -6.32 7.72 -5.13
C GLY A 182 -7.15 8.15 -6.33
N ILE A 183 -8.30 7.51 -6.54
CA ILE A 183 -9.23 7.89 -7.60
C ILE A 183 -9.77 9.30 -7.36
N SER A 184 -10.19 9.62 -6.14
CA SER A 184 -10.72 10.96 -5.85
C SER A 184 -9.68 12.05 -6.10
N VAL A 185 -8.38 11.80 -5.87
CA VAL A 185 -7.30 12.75 -6.24
C VAL A 185 -7.24 12.94 -7.74
N ILE A 186 -7.21 11.83 -8.51
CA ILE A 186 -7.15 11.87 -9.97
C ILE A 186 -8.29 12.72 -10.53
N TYR A 187 -9.51 12.49 -10.05
CA TYR A 187 -10.71 13.18 -10.53
C TYR A 187 -10.84 14.62 -10.02
N ALA A 188 -10.40 14.90 -8.78
CA ALA A 188 -10.38 16.26 -8.25
C ALA A 188 -9.36 17.15 -8.98
N CYS A 189 -8.17 16.61 -9.28
CA CYS A 189 -7.15 17.30 -10.07
C CYS A 189 -7.59 17.53 -11.53
N ARG A 190 -8.48 16.68 -12.06
CA ARG A 190 -9.07 16.84 -13.39
C ARG A 190 -10.11 17.96 -13.46
N ALA A 191 -10.92 18.11 -12.41
CA ALA A 191 -12.07 19.02 -12.39
C ALA A 191 -11.75 20.41 -11.80
N GLU A 192 -10.47 20.71 -11.52
CA GLU A 192 -10.01 21.99 -10.95
C GLU A 192 -10.80 22.42 -9.69
N ILE A 193 -11.20 21.44 -8.88
CA ILE A 193 -12.16 21.62 -7.77
C ILE A 193 -11.63 22.55 -6.66
N PRO A 194 -12.50 23.29 -5.94
CA PRO A 194 -12.10 24.36 -5.03
C PRO A 194 -11.24 23.92 -3.83
N ARG A 195 -10.56 24.90 -3.24
CA ARG A 195 -9.57 24.83 -2.14
C ARG A 195 -9.97 23.96 -0.93
N MET A 196 -11.26 23.74 -0.66
CA MET A 196 -11.73 22.96 0.50
C MET A 196 -11.41 21.45 0.39
N SER A 197 -11.34 20.90 -0.82
CA SER A 197 -10.96 19.50 -1.05
C SER A 197 -9.48 19.20 -0.78
N ARG A 198 -8.62 20.23 -0.71
CA ARG A 198 -7.17 20.06 -0.46
C ARG A 198 -6.86 19.59 0.96
N TRP A 199 -7.74 19.88 1.92
CA TRP A 199 -7.55 19.51 3.32
C TRP A 199 -8.04 18.09 3.64
N LEU A 200 -8.83 17.48 2.76
CA LEU A 200 -9.41 16.16 3.00
C LEU A 200 -8.35 15.05 3.05
N TYR A 201 -7.29 15.13 2.24
CA TYR A 201 -6.19 14.15 2.27
C TYR A 201 -5.19 14.37 3.41
N PRO A 202 -4.73 15.61 3.70
CA PRO A 202 -3.91 15.87 4.89
C PRO A 202 -4.61 15.47 6.19
N THR A 203 -5.91 15.75 6.32
CA THR A 203 -6.69 15.35 7.52
C THR A 203 -6.85 13.84 7.61
N TYR A 204 -7.10 13.15 6.49
CA TYR A 204 -7.11 11.69 6.44
C TYR A 204 -5.78 11.09 6.93
N LEU A 205 -4.65 11.55 6.37
CA LEU A 205 -3.32 11.06 6.73
C LEU A 205 -2.99 11.34 8.20
N LEU A 206 -3.34 12.52 8.70
CA LEU A 206 -3.15 12.89 10.10
C LEU A 206 -3.96 12.00 11.05
N LEU A 207 -5.26 11.82 10.77
CA LEU A 207 -6.14 11.00 11.60
C LEU A 207 -5.76 9.52 11.55
N LEU A 208 -5.36 9.02 10.37
CA LEU A 208 -4.84 7.67 10.22
C LEU A 208 -3.56 7.49 11.04
N TYR A 209 -2.62 8.44 10.96
CA TYR A 209 -1.40 8.43 11.76
C TYR A 209 -1.71 8.43 13.27
N LEU A 210 -2.54 9.36 13.75
CA LEU A 210 -2.93 9.46 15.16
C LEU A 210 -3.64 8.20 15.66
N SER A 211 -4.50 7.59 14.85
CA SER A 211 -5.17 6.33 15.19
C SER A 211 -4.19 5.18 15.38
N CYS A 212 -3.06 5.24 14.68
CA CYS A 212 -2.07 4.17 14.67
C CYS A 212 -0.98 4.37 15.72
N THR A 213 -0.60 5.61 16.02
CA THR A 213 0.48 5.93 16.96
C THR A 213 -0.01 6.34 18.35
N ALA A 214 -0.99 7.22 18.45
CA ALA A 214 -1.37 7.87 19.70
C ALA A 214 -2.58 7.24 20.38
N TRP A 215 -3.65 6.97 19.63
CA TRP A 215 -4.93 6.52 20.20
C TRP A 215 -4.99 5.01 20.46
N ASN A 216 -4.22 4.23 19.67
CA ASN A 216 -4.11 2.77 19.77
C ASN A 216 -5.45 2.01 19.87
N ALA A 217 -6.54 2.61 19.39
CA ALA A 217 -7.89 2.04 19.47
C ALA A 217 -8.24 1.32 18.15
N SER A 218 -8.44 0.00 18.23
CA SER A 218 -8.75 -0.86 17.08
C SER A 218 -10.01 -0.43 16.32
N ILE A 219 -11.04 0.00 17.04
CA ILE A 219 -12.30 0.50 16.45
C ILE A 219 -12.05 1.78 15.64
N ILE A 220 -11.31 2.74 16.22
CA ILE A 220 -11.03 4.02 15.57
C ILE A 220 -10.18 3.82 14.31
N ARG A 221 -9.20 2.90 14.37
CA ARG A 221 -8.38 2.50 13.21
C ARG A 221 -9.22 1.98 12.06
N LEU A 222 -10.31 1.27 12.31
CA LEU A 222 -11.20 0.76 11.26
C LEU A 222 -12.21 1.81 10.78
N LEU A 223 -12.70 2.63 11.69
CA LEU A 223 -13.77 3.59 11.43
C LEU A 223 -13.28 4.78 10.58
N ILE A 224 -12.05 5.26 10.81
CA ILE A 224 -11.47 6.37 10.05
C ILE A 224 -11.34 6.04 8.54
N PRO A 225 -10.67 4.93 8.11
CA PRO A 225 -10.60 4.55 6.71
C PRO A 225 -11.97 4.39 6.06
N LEU A 226 -12.94 3.78 6.75
CA LEU A 226 -14.28 3.60 6.21
C LEU A 226 -15.00 4.94 6.01
N LEU A 227 -15.01 5.83 7.01
CA LEU A 227 -15.62 7.15 6.87
C LEU A 227 -14.98 7.94 5.72
N TYR A 228 -13.64 7.93 5.64
CA TYR A 228 -12.96 8.63 4.56
C TYR A 228 -13.21 7.99 3.19
N SER A 229 -13.36 6.67 3.11
CA SER A 229 -13.76 6.02 1.86
C SER A 229 -15.13 6.53 1.36
N VAL A 230 -16.09 6.73 2.26
CA VAL A 230 -17.41 7.30 1.93
C VAL A 230 -17.27 8.74 1.47
N LEU A 231 -16.46 9.56 2.16
CA LEU A 231 -16.19 10.94 1.75
C LEU A 231 -15.51 11.02 0.38
N PHE A 232 -14.54 10.14 0.10
CA PHE A 232 -13.89 10.05 -1.21
C PHE A 232 -14.87 9.64 -2.31
N ILE A 233 -15.77 8.69 -2.05
CA ILE A 233 -16.83 8.29 -3.00
C ILE A 233 -17.78 9.47 -3.28
N ILE A 234 -18.21 10.20 -2.25
CA ILE A 234 -19.03 11.41 -2.41
C ILE A 234 -18.29 12.45 -3.26
N GLN A 235 -17.00 12.65 -3.00
CA GLN A 235 -16.18 13.56 -3.79
C GLN A 235 -16.09 13.13 -5.26
N ILE A 236 -15.85 11.85 -5.53
CA ILE A 236 -15.83 11.29 -6.90
C ILE A 236 -17.16 11.55 -7.60
N LYS A 237 -18.29 11.29 -6.92
CA LYS A 237 -19.63 11.53 -7.46
C LYS A 237 -19.81 13.01 -7.84
N ASN A 238 -19.46 13.93 -6.93
CA ASN A 238 -19.53 15.36 -7.19
C ASN A 238 -18.63 15.80 -8.35
N CYS A 239 -17.43 15.19 -8.51
CA CYS A 239 -16.54 15.46 -9.65
C CYS A 239 -17.15 15.02 -10.99
N CYS A 240 -17.84 13.88 -10.99
CA CYS A 240 -18.49 13.34 -12.19
C CYS A 240 -19.73 14.15 -12.57
N ASP A 241 -20.49 14.61 -11.58
CA ASP A 241 -21.71 15.39 -11.80
C ASP A 241 -21.41 16.84 -12.23
N TYR A 242 -20.22 17.39 -11.90
CA TYR A 242 -19.80 18.77 -12.26
C TYR A 242 -19.56 18.99 -13.77
N LYS A 243 -19.61 17.95 -14.61
CA LYS A 243 -19.53 18.08 -16.08
C LYS A 243 -20.91 18.00 -16.73
N GLN A 244 -21.69 19.08 -16.63
CA GLN A 244 -22.56 19.53 -17.72
C GLN A 244 -22.69 21.07 -17.77
N PRO A 245 -21.68 21.81 -18.24
CA PRO A 245 -21.91 23.04 -18.99
C PRO A 245 -22.06 22.64 -20.47
N GLY A 246 -23.30 22.35 -20.88
CA GLY A 246 -23.66 21.86 -22.22
C GLY A 246 -24.33 20.49 -22.14
N GLY A 247 -25.66 20.49 -22.03
CA GLY A 247 -26.46 19.31 -21.74
C GLY A 247 -26.36 18.21 -22.81
N TYR A 248 -25.99 17.02 -22.38
CA TYR A 248 -26.47 15.77 -22.96
C TYR A 248 -26.58 14.76 -21.83
N LYS A 249 -27.81 14.59 -21.32
CA LYS A 249 -28.15 13.56 -20.34
C LYS A 249 -27.94 12.17 -20.98
N CYS A 250 -27.28 11.30 -20.20
CA CYS A 250 -27.10 9.85 -20.33
C CYS A 250 -26.10 9.36 -21.38
#